data_AF-A0A2N2HKK5-F1
#
_entry.id   AF-A0A2N2HKK5-F1
#
_cell.length_a   1.000
_cell.length_b   1.000
_cell.length_c   1.000
_cell.angle_alpha   90.00
_cell.angle_beta   90.00
_cell.angle_gamma   90.00
#
_symmetry.space_group_name_H-M   'P 1'
#
loop_
_entity.id
_entity.type
_entity.pdbx_description
1 polymer ?
#
loop_
_entity_poly.entity_id
_entity_poly.type
_entity_poly.pdbx_seq_one_letter_code
_entity_poly.pdbx_strand_id
1 'polypeptide(L)'
;MTNVDYALRYLQKGFSTIPLWSPEMVRKNPPYGYHEALQKELEKNANEENPKPKEKVREMVLTRQCKKPCISGWTEYQKRLPTEEEVGTWFGQNPEPNIAIITGTVSNLVVFDLDSEDAVAYAEEEGGFPETVKVKTGKGYHVYMKHPGFPVKNSVNKDLAIDIRSDGGYVVAPPSIHGSGHQYWWEEGHSIWELDPAPCEPWMIQYLKDVNEQVGKKKAPKDGDNELNREIPDQDNKKPVKENSTGEFSRLLQEGCQEGERNHVTTSFIGHLFKTGMKPEEIWETVIIWNQTKVKPPLDLDELKRTFESVKSLEEKNSNAKKQAKVSIETFLDSSEKATAEYQKNYVRIPFAGDNLTLLESQMNGGFVGGRFYIFGGIPSSGKTVLLNNIADNICLAGQPVLFFSYDDGRSEIRYRTFSRFSKYPIDVFNTRQLKDLHGICENQSIQTIMSLKYVVQEMIPVEKWCDLIDQIVKKHGRGPVIIIDYLRKLRTEKGSGDERLRVDDIIGKLNQIAKNYNIPVIAISELARDSYKSGQRLSMASFKESGSIEYEASWLGILGAVEEDDGEYKLKENWDTIIEHDGNIDLIVFKAKRGTGSTGKVPLKVDKILMTVTNREDRNEKIPLQSSKKSRFE
;
A
#
# COMPACT_ATOMS: atom_id res chain seq x y z
N MET A 1 -5.27 34.70 -21.32
CA MET A 1 -5.99 33.76 -22.20
C MET A 1 -7.18 33.26 -21.43
N THR A 2 -8.36 33.34 -22.03
CA THR A 2 -9.62 32.78 -21.51
C THR A 2 -9.63 31.26 -21.67
N ASN A 3 -10.53 30.55 -21.00
CA ASN A 3 -10.70 29.11 -21.21
C ASN A 3 -11.13 28.78 -22.66
N VAL A 4 -11.80 29.70 -23.35
CA VAL A 4 -12.10 29.59 -24.79
C VAL A 4 -10.80 29.53 -25.59
N ASP A 5 -9.87 30.46 -25.33
CA ASP A 5 -8.58 30.51 -26.04
C ASP A 5 -7.79 29.21 -25.83
N TYR A 6 -7.78 28.69 -24.61
CA TYR A 6 -7.12 27.42 -24.32
C TYR A 6 -7.82 26.25 -25.03
N ALA A 7 -9.14 26.15 -24.97
CA ALA A 7 -9.92 25.09 -25.63
C ALA A 7 -9.69 25.08 -27.16
N LEU A 8 -9.70 26.24 -27.80
CA LEU A 8 -9.40 26.36 -29.23
C LEU A 8 -7.97 25.92 -29.56
N ARG A 9 -7.00 26.29 -28.74
CA ARG A 9 -5.60 25.85 -28.94
C ARG A 9 -5.42 24.35 -28.72
N TYR A 10 -6.13 23.75 -27.77
CA TYR A 10 -6.15 22.29 -27.61
C TYR A 10 -6.70 21.62 -28.87
N LEU A 11 -7.79 22.15 -29.42
CA LEU A 11 -8.38 21.66 -30.66
C LEU A 11 -7.40 21.76 -31.83
N GLN A 12 -6.67 22.88 -31.95
CA GLN A 12 -5.62 23.07 -32.96
C GLN A 12 -4.46 22.07 -32.83
N LYS A 13 -4.18 21.60 -31.61
CA LYS A 13 -3.23 20.51 -31.34
C LYS A 13 -3.80 19.11 -31.60
N GLY A 14 -5.04 19.01 -32.08
CA GLY A 14 -5.71 17.75 -32.41
C GLY A 14 -6.39 17.08 -31.23
N PHE A 15 -6.64 17.79 -30.13
CA PHE A 15 -7.34 17.25 -28.96
C PHE A 15 -8.84 17.57 -29.01
N SER A 16 -9.67 16.55 -28.81
CA SER A 16 -11.12 16.71 -28.70
C SER A 16 -11.47 17.35 -27.35
N THR A 17 -11.95 18.60 -27.35
CA THR A 17 -12.22 19.35 -26.11
C THR A 17 -13.69 19.64 -25.86
N ILE A 18 -14.14 19.47 -24.61
CA ILE A 18 -15.51 19.75 -24.19
C ILE A 18 -15.56 20.56 -22.87
N PRO A 19 -16.62 21.35 -22.64
CA PRO A 19 -16.78 22.10 -21.39
C PRO A 19 -17.21 21.19 -20.23
N LEU A 20 -16.63 21.40 -19.05
CA LEU A 20 -17.09 20.87 -17.76
C LEU A 20 -17.59 22.00 -16.87
N TRP A 21 -18.45 21.67 -15.90
CA TRP A 21 -18.92 22.63 -14.92
C TRP A 21 -17.75 23.17 -14.08
N SER A 22 -17.59 24.49 -14.01
CA SER A 22 -16.62 25.11 -13.08
C SER A 22 -17.25 25.35 -11.70
N PRO A 23 -16.44 25.45 -10.62
CA PRO A 23 -16.97 25.71 -9.28
C PRO A 23 -17.77 27.01 -9.22
N GLU A 24 -17.38 28.02 -9.99
CA GLU A 24 -18.10 29.29 -10.07
C GLU A 24 -19.44 29.16 -10.80
N MET A 25 -19.49 28.42 -11.92
CA MET A 25 -20.74 28.14 -12.62
C MET A 25 -21.74 27.42 -11.70
N VAL A 26 -21.31 26.38 -10.99
CA VAL A 26 -22.21 25.62 -10.09
C VAL A 26 -22.69 26.49 -8.92
N ARG A 27 -21.85 27.40 -8.41
CA ARG A 27 -22.24 28.30 -7.31
C ARG A 27 -23.21 29.40 -7.77
N LYS A 28 -23.02 29.96 -8.97
CA LYS A 28 -23.90 31.02 -9.49
C LYS A 28 -25.21 30.47 -10.06
N ASN A 29 -25.13 29.47 -10.93
CA ASN A 29 -26.26 28.86 -11.62
C ASN A 29 -26.08 27.33 -11.67
N PRO A 30 -26.43 26.61 -10.59
CA PRO A 30 -26.28 25.16 -10.54
C PRO A 30 -27.16 24.46 -11.60
N PRO A 31 -26.70 23.32 -12.15
CA PRO A 31 -27.47 22.55 -13.11
C PRO A 31 -28.75 21.97 -12.51
N TYR A 32 -29.72 21.68 -13.39
CA TYR A 32 -30.96 21.01 -13.01
C TYR A 32 -30.69 19.69 -12.26
N GLY A 33 -31.38 19.48 -11.14
CA GLY A 33 -31.19 18.33 -10.25
C GLY A 33 -30.03 18.45 -9.25
N TYR A 34 -29.22 19.52 -9.28
CA TYR A 34 -28.12 19.70 -8.32
C TYR A 34 -28.62 19.80 -6.87
N HIS A 35 -29.66 20.61 -6.62
CA HIS A 35 -30.21 20.79 -5.28
C HIS A 35 -30.87 19.51 -4.74
N GLU A 36 -31.56 18.76 -5.60
CA GLU A 36 -32.15 17.47 -5.25
C GLU A 36 -31.06 16.44 -4.91
N ALA A 37 -30.01 16.35 -5.72
CA ALA A 37 -28.86 15.48 -5.44
C ALA A 37 -28.13 15.86 -4.14
N LEU A 38 -27.99 17.16 -3.87
CA LEU A 38 -27.40 17.67 -2.63
C LEU A 38 -28.28 17.33 -1.42
N GLN A 39 -29.59 17.52 -1.53
CA GLN A 39 -30.54 17.19 -0.47
C GLN A 39 -30.49 15.69 -0.14
N LYS A 40 -30.53 14.83 -1.17
CA LYS A 40 -30.44 13.38 -1.00
C LYS A 40 -29.15 12.94 -0.32
N GLU A 41 -28.01 13.55 -0.68
CA GLU A 41 -26.73 13.22 -0.04
C GLU A 41 -26.65 13.74 1.41
N LEU A 42 -27.27 14.89 1.72
CA LEU A 42 -27.38 15.40 3.09
C LEU A 42 -28.29 14.52 3.97
N GLU A 43 -29.42 14.05 3.43
CA GLU A 43 -30.31 13.10 4.09
C GLU A 43 -29.61 11.76 4.34
N LYS A 44 -28.87 11.25 3.36
CA LYS A 44 -28.04 10.06 3.51
C LYS A 44 -26.99 10.24 4.61
N ASN A 45 -26.24 11.33 4.57
CA ASN A 45 -25.20 11.63 5.56
C ASN A 45 -25.77 11.79 6.98
N ALA A 46 -26.99 12.32 7.13
CA ALA A 46 -27.66 12.44 8.43
C ALA A 46 -28.01 11.09 9.07
N ASN A 47 -28.14 10.03 8.26
CA ASN A 47 -28.41 8.66 8.70
C ASN A 47 -27.14 7.81 8.89
N GLU A 48 -25.94 8.38 8.67
CA GLU A 48 -24.67 7.68 8.92
C GLU A 48 -24.32 7.71 10.41
N GLU A 49 -23.69 6.64 10.92
CA GLU A 49 -23.30 6.48 12.34
C GLU A 49 -22.35 7.59 12.83
N ASN A 50 -21.61 8.23 11.90
CA ASN A 50 -20.79 9.41 12.15
C ASN A 50 -20.95 10.44 11.01
N PRO A 51 -21.95 11.33 11.08
CA PRO A 51 -22.28 12.24 9.98
C PRO A 51 -21.18 13.28 9.76
N LYS A 52 -20.78 13.48 8.50
CA LYS A 52 -19.83 14.55 8.14
C LYS A 52 -20.48 15.93 8.32
N PRO A 53 -19.69 16.99 8.60
CA PRO A 53 -20.19 18.36 8.58
C PRO A 53 -20.91 18.68 7.27
N LYS A 54 -22.07 19.34 7.33
CA LYS A 54 -22.90 19.65 6.14
C LYS A 54 -22.12 20.41 5.07
N GLU A 55 -21.17 21.25 5.46
CA GLU A 55 -20.28 21.97 4.54
C GLU A 55 -19.39 21.02 3.74
N LYS A 56 -18.81 19.99 4.38
CA LYS A 56 -18.04 18.96 3.67
C LYS A 56 -18.90 18.16 2.70
N VAL A 57 -20.15 17.88 3.05
CA VAL A 57 -21.09 17.20 2.12
C VAL A 57 -21.38 18.09 0.91
N ARG A 58 -21.61 19.39 1.12
CA ARG A 58 -21.78 20.38 0.04
C ARG A 58 -20.56 20.46 -0.87
N GLU A 59 -19.36 20.50 -0.30
CA GLU A 59 -18.10 20.49 -1.06
C GLU A 59 -17.91 19.20 -1.87
N MET A 60 -18.26 18.05 -1.31
CA MET A 60 -18.21 16.76 -2.01
C MET A 60 -19.16 16.73 -3.21
N VAL A 61 -20.39 17.20 -3.05
CA VAL A 61 -21.39 17.24 -4.14
C VAL A 61 -20.99 18.26 -5.21
N LEU A 62 -20.50 19.44 -4.81
CA LEU A 62 -19.92 20.43 -5.71
C LEU A 62 -18.77 19.83 -6.53
N THR A 63 -17.84 19.12 -5.87
CA THR A 63 -16.69 18.50 -6.52
C THR A 63 -17.08 17.45 -7.54
N ARG A 64 -18.05 16.60 -7.22
CA ARG A 64 -18.60 15.62 -8.17
C ARG A 64 -19.26 16.30 -9.37
N GLN A 65 -19.94 17.42 -9.15
CA GLN A 65 -20.61 18.15 -10.24
C GLN A 65 -19.61 18.83 -11.18
N CYS A 66 -18.50 19.37 -10.67
CA CYS A 66 -17.47 20.04 -11.48
C CYS A 66 -16.73 19.10 -12.44
N LYS A 67 -16.84 17.77 -12.25
CA LYS A 67 -16.27 16.77 -13.16
C LYS A 67 -17.22 16.36 -14.29
N LYS A 68 -18.44 16.92 -14.37
CA LYS A 68 -19.43 16.54 -15.39
C LYS A 68 -19.42 17.49 -16.59
N PRO A 69 -19.67 16.99 -17.81
CA PRO A 69 -19.84 17.84 -18.99
C PRO A 69 -21.02 18.79 -18.90
N CYS A 70 -20.88 19.99 -19.47
CA CYS A 70 -21.97 20.96 -19.59
C CYS A 70 -22.95 20.62 -20.72
N ILE A 71 -22.50 19.87 -21.72
CA ILE A 71 -23.28 19.55 -22.93
C ILE A 71 -23.89 18.15 -22.86
N SER A 72 -25.17 18.05 -23.22
CA SER A 72 -25.83 16.76 -23.50
C SER A 72 -25.31 16.21 -24.82
N GLY A 73 -24.94 14.93 -24.86
CA GLY A 73 -24.43 14.30 -26.09
C GLY A 73 -22.91 14.37 -26.28
N TRP A 74 -22.14 14.73 -25.24
CA TRP A 74 -20.67 14.80 -25.31
C TRP A 74 -20.00 13.50 -25.84
N THR A 75 -20.69 12.36 -25.73
CA THR A 75 -20.27 11.05 -26.25
C THR A 75 -20.04 11.03 -27.76
N GLU A 76 -20.65 11.95 -28.52
CA GLU A 76 -20.39 12.11 -29.95
C GLU A 76 -18.92 12.48 -30.21
N TYR A 77 -18.36 13.34 -29.38
CA TYR A 77 -16.98 13.83 -29.49
C TYR A 77 -15.92 12.81 -29.03
N GLN A 78 -16.35 11.61 -28.64
CA GLN A 78 -15.48 10.43 -28.51
C GLN A 78 -15.09 9.85 -29.88
N LYS A 79 -15.81 10.22 -30.95
CA LYS A 79 -15.62 9.67 -32.30
C LYS A 79 -15.15 10.72 -33.31
N ARG A 80 -15.34 12.01 -33.03
CA ARG A 80 -14.90 13.13 -33.87
C ARG A 80 -14.39 14.30 -33.03
N LEU A 81 -13.57 15.15 -33.63
CA LEU A 81 -13.22 16.43 -33.05
C LEU A 81 -14.43 17.39 -33.13
N PRO A 82 -14.62 18.27 -32.12
CA PRO A 82 -15.56 19.37 -32.22
C PRO A 82 -15.06 20.42 -33.23
N THR A 83 -15.95 21.24 -33.79
CA THR A 83 -15.58 22.37 -34.64
C THR A 83 -15.16 23.58 -33.78
N GLU A 84 -14.42 24.53 -34.37
CA GLU A 84 -14.07 25.77 -33.67
C GLU A 84 -15.31 26.57 -33.24
N GLU A 85 -16.38 26.53 -34.04
CA GLU A 85 -17.66 27.17 -33.73
C GLU A 85 -18.37 26.50 -32.54
N GLU A 86 -18.37 25.16 -32.50
CA GLU A 86 -18.89 24.38 -31.37
C GLU A 86 -18.13 24.73 -30.08
N VAL A 87 -16.79 24.72 -30.11
CA VAL A 87 -15.94 25.09 -28.97
C VAL A 87 -16.16 26.54 -28.55
N GLY A 88 -16.18 27.48 -29.50
CA GLY A 88 -16.43 28.89 -29.23
C GLY A 88 -17.77 29.13 -28.54
N THR A 89 -18.83 28.44 -29.00
CA THR A 89 -20.17 28.54 -28.42
C THR A 89 -20.24 27.99 -27.00
N TRP A 90 -19.61 26.85 -26.74
CA TRP A 90 -19.64 26.20 -25.44
C TRP A 90 -18.84 26.94 -24.38
N PHE A 91 -17.64 27.40 -24.73
CA PHE A 91 -16.73 28.04 -23.79
C PHE A 91 -16.98 29.55 -23.66
N GLY A 92 -17.70 30.18 -24.60
CA GLY A 92 -18.02 31.61 -24.58
C GLY A 92 -19.04 32.04 -23.51
N GLN A 93 -19.39 31.15 -22.58
CA GLN A 93 -20.33 31.39 -21.49
C GLN A 93 -19.63 32.04 -20.28
N ASN A 94 -20.34 32.90 -19.54
CA ASN A 94 -19.84 33.52 -18.29
C ASN A 94 -20.70 33.08 -17.09
N PRO A 95 -20.14 32.50 -16.02
CA PRO A 95 -18.72 32.20 -15.78
C PRO A 95 -18.14 31.15 -16.73
N GLU A 96 -16.82 31.22 -16.95
CA GLU A 96 -16.13 30.30 -17.87
C GLU A 96 -16.19 28.84 -17.38
N PRO A 97 -16.48 27.88 -18.28
CA PRO A 97 -16.46 26.46 -17.95
C PRO A 97 -15.02 25.94 -17.83
N ASN A 98 -14.87 24.85 -17.09
CA ASN A 98 -13.62 24.07 -17.08
C ASN A 98 -13.45 23.34 -18.42
N ILE A 99 -12.21 22.97 -18.74
CA ILE A 99 -11.84 22.28 -19.98
C ILE A 99 -11.63 20.80 -19.69
N ALA A 100 -12.21 19.93 -20.51
CA ALA A 100 -11.83 18.53 -20.59
C ALA A 100 -11.28 18.18 -21.96
N ILE A 101 -10.30 17.29 -21.99
CA ILE A 101 -9.81 16.62 -23.20
C ILE A 101 -10.37 15.21 -23.20
N ILE A 102 -11.12 14.85 -24.23
CA ILE A 102 -11.56 13.47 -24.47
C ILE A 102 -10.35 12.65 -24.90
N THR A 103 -10.11 11.55 -24.19
CA THR A 103 -8.97 10.67 -24.40
C THR A 103 -9.31 9.55 -25.39
N GLY A 104 -8.28 8.81 -25.81
CA GLY A 104 -8.37 7.70 -26.74
C GLY A 104 -7.98 8.09 -28.15
N THR A 105 -8.44 7.26 -29.09
CA THR A 105 -8.11 7.36 -30.52
C THR A 105 -8.44 8.74 -31.11
N VAL A 106 -9.54 9.38 -30.70
CA VAL A 106 -9.98 10.69 -31.23
C VAL A 106 -8.97 11.82 -31.00
N SER A 107 -8.21 11.74 -29.90
CA SER A 107 -7.20 12.72 -29.50
C SER A 107 -5.78 12.16 -29.60
N ASN A 108 -5.63 10.94 -30.13
CA ASN A 108 -4.39 10.17 -30.11
C ASN A 108 -3.70 10.15 -28.73
N LEU A 109 -4.48 10.07 -27.64
CA LEU A 109 -4.00 10.30 -26.28
C LEU A 109 -4.45 9.19 -25.32
N VAL A 110 -3.53 8.63 -24.54
CA VAL A 110 -3.83 7.85 -23.33
C VAL A 110 -3.20 8.54 -22.13
N VAL A 111 -3.93 8.62 -21.02
CA VAL A 111 -3.48 9.30 -19.81
C VAL A 111 -3.38 8.30 -18.67
N PHE A 112 -2.21 8.28 -18.04
CA PHE A 112 -1.93 7.58 -16.80
C PHE A 112 -2.15 8.57 -15.66
N ASP A 113 -3.20 8.34 -14.88
CA ASP A 113 -3.60 9.19 -13.76
C ASP A 113 -2.98 8.62 -12.47
N LEU A 114 -1.91 9.26 -12.01
CA LEU A 114 -1.12 8.87 -10.84
C LEU A 114 -1.65 9.64 -9.63
N ASP A 115 -2.75 9.15 -9.06
CA ASP A 115 -3.46 9.81 -7.95
C ASP A 115 -2.95 9.35 -6.55
N SER A 116 -1.90 8.53 -6.48
CA SER A 116 -1.31 7.99 -5.25
C SER A 116 0.21 7.75 -5.35
N GLU A 117 0.90 7.71 -4.21
CA GLU A 117 2.35 7.44 -4.13
C GLU A 117 2.69 6.03 -4.63
N ASP A 118 1.83 5.02 -4.37
CA ASP A 118 2.00 3.65 -4.88
C ASP A 118 1.99 3.58 -6.41
N ALA A 119 1.15 4.39 -7.05
CA ALA A 119 1.05 4.47 -8.51
C ALA A 119 2.34 5.01 -9.14
N VAL A 120 2.98 5.97 -8.47
CA VAL A 120 4.26 6.55 -8.88
C VAL A 120 5.39 5.54 -8.68
N ALA A 121 5.46 4.90 -7.51
CA ALA A 121 6.48 3.89 -7.21
C ALA A 121 6.42 2.70 -8.17
N TYR A 122 5.22 2.18 -8.45
CA TYR A 122 5.04 1.10 -9.43
C TYR A 122 5.52 1.49 -10.83
N ALA A 123 5.20 2.70 -11.29
CA ALA A 123 5.67 3.18 -12.58
C ALA A 123 7.20 3.32 -12.62
N GLU A 124 7.84 3.76 -11.54
CA GLU A 124 9.31 3.84 -11.43
C GLU A 124 9.97 2.46 -11.47
N GLU A 125 9.41 1.47 -10.78
CA GLU A 125 9.92 0.08 -10.76
C GLU A 125 9.87 -0.61 -12.14
N GLU A 126 8.84 -0.33 -12.95
CA GLU A 126 8.67 -0.91 -14.30
C GLU A 126 9.54 -0.23 -15.38
N GLY A 127 10.16 0.92 -15.07
CA GLY A 127 11.07 1.63 -15.98
C GLY A 127 10.81 3.13 -16.12
N GLY A 128 9.83 3.68 -15.39
CA GLY A 128 9.49 5.10 -15.37
C GLY A 128 8.73 5.58 -16.61
N PHE A 129 8.34 6.85 -16.57
CA PHE A 129 7.79 7.56 -17.73
C PHE A 129 8.91 8.31 -18.47
N PRO A 130 8.91 8.30 -19.81
CA PRO A 130 9.81 9.15 -20.57
C PRO A 130 9.46 10.63 -20.35
N GLU A 131 10.35 11.51 -20.80
CA GLU A 131 10.03 12.94 -20.86
C GLU A 131 8.83 13.15 -21.79
N THR A 132 7.73 13.62 -21.21
CA THR A 132 6.43 13.69 -21.86
C THR A 132 5.57 14.75 -21.19
N VAL A 133 4.41 15.03 -21.77
CA VAL A 133 3.47 16.00 -21.23
C VAL A 133 2.94 15.56 -19.85
N LYS A 134 2.97 16.48 -18.86
CA LYS A 134 2.54 16.21 -17.47
C LYS A 134 1.69 17.33 -16.91
N VAL A 135 0.60 16.97 -16.25
CA VAL A 135 -0.30 17.89 -15.53
C VAL A 135 -0.20 17.62 -14.05
N LYS A 136 0.04 18.65 -13.25
CA LYS A 136 -0.04 18.57 -11.80
C LYS A 136 -1.50 18.56 -11.35
N THR A 137 -1.88 17.56 -10.57
CA THR A 137 -3.21 17.41 -9.98
C THR A 137 -3.15 17.67 -8.47
N GLY A 138 -4.32 17.63 -7.80
CA GLY A 138 -4.38 17.84 -6.36
C GLY A 138 -3.73 16.74 -5.51
N LYS A 139 -3.45 15.57 -6.10
CA LYS A 139 -2.91 14.40 -5.40
C LYS A 139 -1.72 13.72 -6.10
N GLY A 140 -1.34 14.17 -7.29
CA GLY A 140 -0.21 13.64 -8.04
C GLY A 140 -0.14 14.25 -9.44
N TYR A 141 -0.04 13.41 -10.48
CA TYR A 141 0.14 13.88 -11.85
C TYR A 141 -0.68 13.08 -12.86
N HIS A 142 -1.22 13.76 -13.87
CA HIS A 142 -1.60 13.08 -15.10
C HIS A 142 -0.39 13.04 -16.03
N VAL A 143 -0.03 11.85 -16.50
CA VAL A 143 1.03 11.66 -17.50
C VAL A 143 0.38 11.34 -18.85
N TYR A 144 0.63 12.19 -19.83
CA TYR A 144 -0.01 12.14 -21.15
C TYR A 144 0.90 11.39 -22.11
N MET A 145 0.40 10.32 -22.72
CA MET A 145 1.13 9.48 -23.68
C MET A 145 0.35 9.36 -24.99
N LYS A 146 1.05 9.13 -26.11
CA LYS A 146 0.38 8.83 -27.39
C LYS A 146 -0.39 7.52 -27.29
N HIS A 147 -1.59 7.52 -27.86
CA HIS A 147 -2.44 6.33 -27.90
C HIS A 147 -1.71 5.17 -28.61
N PRO A 148 -1.71 3.94 -28.07
CA PRO A 148 -0.84 2.87 -28.56
C PRO A 148 -1.36 2.14 -29.81
N GLY A 149 -2.38 2.67 -30.49
CA GLY A 149 -2.91 2.14 -31.75
C GLY A 149 -3.82 0.91 -31.64
N PHE A 150 -4.12 0.42 -30.44
CA PHE A 150 -5.13 -0.62 -30.18
C PHE A 150 -6.18 -0.12 -29.20
N PRO A 151 -7.41 -0.71 -29.17
CA PRO A 151 -8.46 -0.24 -28.27
C PRO A 151 -8.05 -0.36 -26.81
N VAL A 152 -8.06 0.73 -26.04
CA VAL A 152 -7.74 0.77 -24.60
C VAL A 152 -8.96 1.25 -23.84
N LYS A 153 -9.48 0.41 -22.95
CA LYS A 153 -10.63 0.78 -22.12
C LYS A 153 -10.21 1.67 -20.96
N ASN A 154 -11.10 2.59 -20.57
CA ASN A 154 -10.98 3.25 -19.29
C ASN A 154 -11.00 2.21 -18.17
N SER A 155 -10.07 2.33 -17.24
CA SER A 155 -10.02 1.44 -16.09
C SER A 155 -9.72 2.22 -14.83
N VAL A 156 -10.35 1.78 -13.74
CA VAL A 156 -10.00 2.19 -12.39
C VAL A 156 -9.42 0.95 -11.73
N ASN A 157 -8.09 0.88 -11.69
CA ASN A 157 -7.41 -0.30 -11.18
C ASN A 157 -7.34 -0.22 -9.66
N LYS A 158 -8.27 -0.90 -8.98
CA LYS A 158 -8.34 -0.91 -7.51
C LYS A 158 -7.14 -1.60 -6.84
N ASP A 159 -6.32 -2.33 -7.61
CA ASP A 159 -5.22 -3.12 -7.08
C ASP A 159 -3.83 -2.55 -7.36
N LEU A 160 -3.63 -1.88 -8.51
CA LEU A 160 -2.32 -1.40 -9.00
C LEU A 160 -2.20 0.14 -9.05
N ALA A 161 -3.22 0.85 -8.58
CA ALA A 161 -3.21 2.29 -8.28
C ALA A 161 -2.98 3.30 -9.43
N ILE A 162 -2.64 2.87 -10.67
CA ILE A 162 -2.66 3.75 -11.84
C ILE A 162 -4.01 3.68 -12.56
N ASP A 163 -4.74 4.80 -12.56
CA ASP A 163 -6.00 4.95 -13.28
C ASP A 163 -5.73 5.27 -14.76
N ILE A 164 -6.46 4.60 -15.67
CA ILE A 164 -6.26 4.77 -17.12
C ILE A 164 -7.45 5.49 -17.73
N ARG A 165 -7.16 6.61 -18.41
CA ARG A 165 -8.11 7.34 -19.25
C ARG A 165 -7.70 7.22 -20.72
N SER A 166 -8.51 6.52 -21.50
CA SER A 166 -8.27 6.29 -22.93
C SER A 166 -9.59 6.32 -23.70
N ASP A 167 -9.88 5.34 -24.57
CA ASP A 167 -11.03 5.36 -25.47
C ASP A 167 -12.36 5.56 -24.72
N GLY A 168 -13.10 6.58 -25.15
CA GLY A 168 -14.39 6.95 -24.57
C GLY A 168 -14.31 7.64 -23.21
N GLY A 169 -13.10 7.95 -22.73
CA GLY A 169 -12.85 8.69 -21.50
C GLY A 169 -12.55 10.17 -21.73
N TYR A 170 -12.36 10.92 -20.65
CA TYR A 170 -11.81 12.27 -20.69
C TYR A 170 -11.06 12.59 -19.41
N VAL A 171 -10.21 13.60 -19.47
CA VAL A 171 -9.46 14.17 -18.34
C VAL A 171 -9.75 15.66 -18.23
N VAL A 172 -9.68 16.19 -17.01
CA VAL A 172 -9.73 17.64 -16.77
C VAL A 172 -8.38 18.23 -17.18
N ALA A 173 -8.39 19.25 -18.05
CA ALA A 173 -7.19 19.84 -18.62
C ALA A 173 -6.89 21.23 -18.05
N PRO A 174 -5.61 21.65 -17.94
CA PRO A 174 -5.26 23.01 -17.56
C PRO A 174 -5.88 24.09 -18.45
N PRO A 175 -6.21 25.29 -17.93
CA PRO A 175 -6.00 25.78 -16.57
C PRO A 175 -7.20 25.59 -15.63
N SER A 176 -7.99 24.52 -15.82
CA SER A 176 -9.25 24.27 -15.08
C SER A 176 -9.10 24.24 -13.55
N ILE A 177 -10.17 24.57 -12.83
CA ILE A 177 -10.21 24.59 -11.37
C ILE A 177 -11.04 23.40 -10.86
N HIS A 178 -10.43 22.53 -10.06
CA HIS A 178 -11.09 21.44 -9.36
C HIS A 178 -12.14 21.96 -8.37
N GLY A 179 -13.17 21.16 -8.07
CA GLY A 179 -14.22 21.55 -7.12
C GLY A 179 -13.73 21.86 -5.69
N SER A 180 -12.56 21.34 -5.31
CA SER A 180 -11.89 21.65 -4.04
C SER A 180 -11.07 22.95 -4.06
N GLY A 181 -10.98 23.64 -5.20
CA GLY A 181 -10.21 24.87 -5.38
C GLY A 181 -8.79 24.68 -5.92
N HIS A 182 -8.31 23.44 -6.07
CA HIS A 182 -7.01 23.18 -6.70
C HIS A 182 -7.06 23.46 -8.21
N GLN A 183 -6.04 24.11 -8.76
CA GLN A 183 -5.96 24.40 -10.19
C GLN A 183 -5.12 23.34 -10.92
N TYR A 184 -5.67 22.75 -11.97
CA TYR A 184 -4.92 21.90 -12.88
C TYR A 184 -3.96 22.77 -13.69
N TRP A 185 -2.67 22.48 -13.61
CA TRP A 185 -1.63 23.24 -14.30
C TRP A 185 -0.58 22.32 -14.90
N TRP A 186 0.03 22.74 -16.00
CA TRP A 186 1.15 22.01 -16.60
C TRP A 186 2.35 21.99 -15.65
N GLU A 187 3.03 20.86 -15.55
CA GLU A 187 4.34 20.85 -14.91
C GLU A 187 5.33 21.69 -15.75
N GLU A 188 6.25 22.37 -15.07
CA GLU A 188 7.18 23.31 -15.72
C GLU A 188 8.01 22.59 -16.79
N GLY A 189 8.01 23.12 -18.02
CA GLY A 189 8.67 22.51 -19.18
C GLY A 189 7.95 21.29 -19.78
N HIS A 190 6.79 20.88 -19.24
CA HIS A 190 6.06 19.68 -19.65
C HIS A 190 4.66 19.99 -20.19
N SER A 191 4.44 21.21 -20.71
CA SER A 191 3.17 21.58 -21.32
C SER A 191 3.02 21.02 -22.73
N ILE A 192 1.79 20.87 -23.22
CA ILE A 192 1.51 20.49 -24.63
C ILE A 192 2.00 21.51 -25.67
N TRP A 193 2.43 22.69 -25.21
CA TRP A 193 2.99 23.74 -26.07
C TRP A 193 4.50 23.54 -26.27
N GLU A 194 5.14 22.86 -25.32
CA GLU A 194 6.59 22.63 -25.27
C GLU A 194 6.94 21.21 -25.71
N LEU A 195 6.12 20.23 -25.32
CA LEU A 195 6.29 18.81 -25.63
C LEU A 195 5.07 18.24 -26.34
N ASP A 196 5.30 17.29 -27.24
CA ASP A 196 4.25 16.39 -27.70
C ASP A 196 4.21 15.14 -26.80
N PRO A 197 3.03 14.53 -26.56
CA PRO A 197 2.95 13.29 -25.81
C PRO A 197 3.87 12.21 -26.39
N ALA A 198 4.69 11.58 -25.54
CA ALA A 198 5.63 10.56 -25.95
C ALA A 198 4.91 9.23 -26.28
N PRO A 199 5.47 8.38 -27.17
CA PRO A 199 4.93 7.04 -27.42
C PRO A 199 4.96 6.19 -26.14
N CYS A 200 4.00 5.28 -25.99
CA CYS A 200 3.99 4.34 -24.86
C CYS A 200 5.20 3.41 -24.94
N GLU A 201 5.96 3.32 -23.84
CA GLU A 201 7.07 2.38 -23.69
C GLU A 201 6.55 0.92 -23.61
N PRO A 202 7.40 -0.11 -23.84
CA PRO A 202 6.97 -1.50 -23.84
C PRO A 202 6.21 -1.95 -22.59
N TRP A 203 6.64 -1.49 -21.41
CA TRP A 203 5.98 -1.81 -20.14
C TRP A 203 4.56 -1.21 -20.08
N MET A 204 4.39 0.03 -20.57
CA MET A 204 3.10 0.70 -20.63
C MET A 204 2.15 -0.02 -21.58
N ILE A 205 2.65 -0.45 -22.75
CA ILE A 205 1.87 -1.23 -23.70
C ILE A 205 1.42 -2.55 -23.08
N GLN A 206 2.29 -3.22 -22.33
CA GLN A 206 1.95 -4.46 -21.64
C GLN A 206 0.92 -4.21 -20.54
N TYR A 207 1.12 -3.20 -19.70
CA TYR A 207 0.18 -2.80 -18.66
C TYR A 207 -1.22 -2.52 -19.23
N LEU A 208 -1.29 -1.75 -20.32
CA LEU A 208 -2.56 -1.43 -21.00
C LEU A 208 -3.25 -2.67 -21.58
N LYS A 209 -2.48 -3.66 -22.07
CA LYS A 209 -3.03 -4.94 -22.54
C LYS A 209 -3.57 -5.78 -21.38
N ASP A 210 -2.83 -5.88 -20.27
CA ASP A 210 -3.23 -6.65 -19.10
C ASP A 210 -4.50 -6.08 -18.48
N VAL A 211 -4.58 -4.75 -18.37
CA VAL A 211 -5.78 -4.03 -17.94
C VAL A 211 -6.98 -4.35 -18.84
N ASN A 212 -6.79 -4.34 -20.17
CA ASN A 212 -7.84 -4.68 -21.11
C ASN A 212 -8.34 -6.13 -20.97
N GLU A 213 -7.45 -7.09 -20.71
CA GLU A 213 -7.80 -8.50 -20.50
C GLU A 213 -8.56 -8.73 -19.19
N GLN A 214 -8.16 -8.04 -18.11
CA GLN A 214 -8.83 -8.13 -16.81
C GLN A 214 -10.26 -7.56 -16.85
N VAL A 215 -10.49 -6.50 -17.63
CA VAL A 215 -11.83 -5.93 -17.84
C VAL A 215 -12.72 -6.87 -18.67
N GLY A 216 -12.14 -7.74 -19.52
CA GLY A 216 -12.86 -8.74 -20.30
C GLY A 216 -13.47 -9.90 -19.47
N LYS A 217 -12.88 -10.24 -18.31
CA LYS A 217 -13.34 -11.36 -17.46
C LYS A 217 -14.51 -11.03 -16.52
N LYS A 218 -14.93 -9.76 -16.42
CA LYS A 218 -15.96 -9.29 -15.46
C LYS A 218 -17.40 -9.20 -16.00
N LYS A 219 -17.71 -9.73 -17.19
CA LYS A 219 -19.10 -9.83 -17.70
C LYS A 219 -19.49 -11.28 -17.98
N ALA A 220 -19.85 -12.01 -16.93
CA ALA A 220 -20.81 -13.12 -17.02
C ALA A 220 -22.13 -12.62 -16.39
N PRO A 221 -23.27 -12.66 -17.09
CA PRO A 221 -24.57 -12.36 -16.50
C PRO A 221 -24.95 -13.47 -15.51
N LYS A 222 -25.65 -13.08 -14.43
CA LYS A 222 -26.29 -13.99 -13.48
C LYS A 222 -27.41 -14.75 -14.20
N ASP A 223 -27.49 -16.05 -13.91
CA ASP A 223 -28.51 -16.97 -14.37
C ASP A 223 -29.93 -16.46 -14.11
N GLY A 224 -30.76 -16.58 -15.14
CA GLY A 224 -32.20 -16.44 -15.12
C GLY A 224 -32.76 -17.32 -16.23
N ASP A 225 -33.33 -18.45 -15.81
CA ASP A 225 -34.18 -19.42 -16.51
C ASP A 225 -34.55 -19.11 -17.98
N ASN A 226 -34.13 -20.02 -18.87
CA ASN A 226 -35.07 -20.70 -19.77
C ASN A 226 -34.41 -21.89 -20.47
N GLU A 227 -34.97 -23.06 -20.20
CA GLU A 227 -34.82 -24.26 -21.02
C GLU A 227 -35.41 -24.06 -22.43
N LEU A 228 -34.92 -24.92 -23.33
CA LEU A 228 -35.43 -25.29 -24.66
C LEU A 228 -34.74 -24.66 -25.88
N ASN A 229 -34.29 -25.59 -26.74
CA ASN A 229 -33.78 -25.48 -28.10
C ASN A 229 -32.26 -25.29 -28.28
N ARG A 230 -31.55 -26.41 -28.37
CA ARG A 230 -30.36 -26.54 -29.22
C ARG A 230 -30.44 -27.83 -30.03
N GLU A 231 -30.73 -27.66 -31.32
CA GLU A 231 -30.40 -28.61 -32.38
C GLU A 231 -28.92 -28.41 -32.79
N ILE A 232 -28.26 -29.50 -33.18
CA ILE A 232 -26.92 -29.58 -33.79
C ILE A 232 -27.13 -29.59 -35.32
N PRO A 233 -26.42 -28.82 -36.17
CA PRO A 233 -25.10 -29.25 -36.73
C PRO A 233 -24.22 -28.04 -37.20
N ASP A 234 -23.02 -28.10 -37.78
CA ASP A 234 -22.05 -29.13 -38.16
C ASP A 234 -20.65 -28.45 -38.27
N GLN A 235 -19.64 -29.27 -38.48
CA GLN A 235 -18.22 -29.02 -38.76
C GLN A 235 -17.92 -27.94 -39.81
N ASP A 236 -16.99 -27.04 -39.48
CA ASP A 236 -15.81 -26.67 -40.30
C ASP A 236 -15.20 -25.35 -39.80
N ASN A 237 -14.02 -25.41 -39.18
CA ASN A 237 -12.87 -24.60 -39.60
C ASN A 237 -11.66 -24.81 -38.67
N LYS A 238 -10.57 -25.26 -39.30
CA LYS A 238 -9.22 -25.29 -38.76
C LYS A 238 -8.81 -23.87 -38.33
N LYS A 239 -8.24 -23.75 -37.12
CA LYS A 239 -7.52 -22.55 -36.69
C LYS A 239 -6.31 -22.32 -37.62
N PRO A 240 -6.12 -21.13 -38.21
CA PRO A 240 -4.84 -20.80 -38.82
C PRO A 240 -3.84 -20.31 -37.76
N VAL A 241 -2.59 -20.67 -38.02
CA VAL A 241 -1.36 -20.36 -37.30
C VAL A 241 -1.03 -18.86 -37.38
N LYS A 242 -0.43 -18.28 -36.34
CA LYS A 242 0.01 -16.87 -36.30
C LYS A 242 1.34 -16.67 -37.06
N GLU A 243 1.28 -15.89 -38.14
CA GLU A 243 2.36 -15.10 -38.79
C GLU A 243 2.08 -13.61 -38.46
N ASN A 244 2.97 -12.61 -38.32
CA ASN A 244 4.40 -12.40 -38.59
C ASN A 244 4.88 -11.16 -37.79
N SER A 245 6.08 -11.21 -37.18
CA SER A 245 6.88 -10.03 -36.74
C SER A 245 7.92 -9.59 -37.78
N THR A 246 7.93 -10.25 -38.95
CA THR A 246 8.86 -10.07 -40.07
C THR A 246 8.42 -9.01 -41.09
N GLY A 247 7.19 -8.51 -41.00
CA GLY A 247 6.59 -7.60 -41.98
C GLY A 247 7.13 -6.17 -41.95
N GLU A 248 7.37 -5.59 -40.76
CA GLU A 248 7.81 -4.20 -40.63
C GLU A 248 9.26 -3.97 -41.07
N PHE A 249 10.17 -4.89 -40.73
CA PHE A 249 11.58 -4.79 -41.12
C PHE A 249 11.78 -4.97 -42.63
N SER A 250 11.04 -5.90 -43.23
CA SER A 250 11.05 -6.12 -44.69
C SER A 250 10.59 -4.88 -45.45
N ARG A 251 9.64 -4.13 -44.89
CA ARG A 251 9.14 -2.88 -45.45
C ARG A 251 10.18 -1.75 -45.38
N LEU A 252 10.85 -1.59 -44.23
CA LEU A 252 11.94 -0.61 -44.03
C LEU A 252 13.13 -0.85 -44.97
N LEU A 253 13.48 -2.11 -45.23
CA LEU A 253 14.52 -2.49 -46.18
C LEU A 253 14.16 -2.15 -47.64
N GLN A 254 12.89 -2.24 -48.01
CA GLN A 254 12.43 -2.06 -49.39
C GLN A 254 12.11 -0.61 -49.74
N GLU A 255 11.36 0.08 -48.86
CA GLU A 255 10.74 1.38 -49.14
C GLU A 255 11.66 2.57 -48.85
N GLY A 256 12.65 2.42 -47.97
CA GLY A 256 13.58 3.50 -47.63
C GLY A 256 12.94 4.64 -46.84
N CYS A 257 13.47 5.86 -46.91
CA CYS A 257 12.85 7.03 -46.26
C CYS A 257 13.05 8.34 -47.02
N GLN A 258 12.13 9.29 -46.81
CA GLN A 258 12.08 10.61 -47.45
C GLN A 258 12.52 11.73 -46.49
N GLU A 259 12.73 12.93 -47.03
CA GLU A 259 13.19 14.11 -46.29
C GLU A 259 12.22 14.47 -45.15
N GLY A 260 12.69 14.34 -43.90
CA GLY A 260 11.91 14.60 -42.67
C GLY A 260 11.91 13.44 -41.68
N GLU A 261 12.02 12.18 -42.16
CA GLU A 261 11.95 10.98 -41.31
C GLU A 261 13.31 10.25 -41.18
N ARG A 262 14.32 10.75 -41.89
CA ARG A 262 15.62 10.09 -42.10
C ARG A 262 16.32 9.67 -40.80
N ASN A 263 16.36 10.55 -39.80
CA ASN A 263 17.10 10.29 -38.57
C ASN A 263 16.41 9.24 -37.68
N HIS A 264 15.08 9.29 -37.59
CA HIS A 264 14.30 8.31 -36.82
C HIS A 264 14.33 6.91 -37.48
N VAL A 265 14.15 6.86 -38.80
CA VAL A 265 14.16 5.60 -39.56
C VAL A 265 15.56 4.96 -39.53
N THR A 266 16.62 5.76 -39.70
CA THR A 266 18.01 5.28 -39.64
C THR A 266 18.35 4.75 -38.24
N THR A 267 17.96 5.47 -37.18
CA THR A 267 18.15 5.03 -35.78
C THR A 267 17.45 3.69 -35.53
N SER A 268 16.21 3.56 -35.99
CA SER A 268 15.41 2.33 -35.85
C SER A 268 16.02 1.16 -36.64
N PHE A 269 16.50 1.42 -37.84
CA PHE A 269 17.15 0.44 -38.70
C PHE A 269 18.46 -0.07 -38.08
N ILE A 270 19.33 0.83 -37.60
CA ILE A 270 20.59 0.48 -36.91
C ILE A 270 20.28 -0.33 -35.64
N GLY A 271 19.32 0.12 -34.82
CA GLY A 271 18.92 -0.61 -33.61
C GLY A 271 18.33 -1.99 -33.90
N HIS A 272 17.63 -2.17 -35.02
CA HIS A 272 17.16 -3.49 -35.44
C HIS A 272 18.32 -4.41 -35.86
N LEU A 273 19.30 -3.88 -36.60
CA LEU A 273 20.49 -4.65 -37.00
C LEU A 273 21.35 -5.07 -35.80
N PHE A 274 21.42 -4.27 -34.74
CA PHE A 274 22.08 -4.71 -33.50
C PHE A 274 21.34 -5.88 -32.82
N LYS A 275 20.01 -5.93 -32.94
CA LYS A 275 19.19 -7.03 -32.39
C LYS A 275 19.30 -8.35 -33.17
N THR A 276 19.79 -8.33 -34.41
CA THR A 276 20.03 -9.56 -35.20
C THR A 276 21.34 -10.25 -34.81
N GLY A 277 22.19 -9.60 -34.01
CA GLY A 277 23.48 -10.13 -33.57
C GLY A 277 24.63 -9.93 -34.56
N MET A 278 24.45 -9.10 -35.60
CA MET A 278 25.51 -8.72 -36.53
C MET A 278 26.61 -7.92 -35.83
N LYS A 279 27.85 -8.01 -36.34
CA LYS A 279 28.97 -7.25 -35.78
C LYS A 279 28.86 -5.77 -36.15
N PRO A 280 29.31 -4.83 -35.30
CA PRO A 280 29.22 -3.39 -35.57
C PRO A 280 29.79 -3.00 -36.94
N GLU A 281 30.88 -3.63 -37.38
CA GLU A 281 31.52 -3.36 -38.66
C GLU A 281 30.60 -3.76 -39.84
N GLU A 282 29.89 -4.89 -39.73
CA GLU A 282 28.95 -5.38 -40.74
C GLU A 282 27.68 -4.52 -40.79
N ILE A 283 27.22 -4.05 -39.63
CA ILE A 283 26.08 -3.14 -39.52
C ILE A 283 26.41 -1.81 -40.18
N TRP A 284 27.60 -1.26 -39.94
CA TRP A 284 28.03 0.02 -40.52
C TRP A 284 28.03 0.00 -42.06
N GLU A 285 28.63 -1.04 -42.66
CA GLU A 285 28.62 -1.21 -44.12
C GLU A 285 27.20 -1.34 -44.69
N THR A 286 26.34 -2.10 -44.00
CA THR A 286 24.93 -2.27 -44.40
C THR A 286 24.17 -0.94 -44.37
N VAL A 287 24.44 -0.10 -43.37
CA VAL A 287 23.78 1.19 -43.17
C VAL A 287 24.25 2.24 -44.18
N ILE A 288 25.54 2.23 -44.57
CA ILE A 288 26.03 3.09 -45.66
C ILE A 288 25.32 2.77 -46.97
N ILE A 289 25.26 1.49 -47.34
CA ILE A 289 24.63 1.03 -48.59
C ILE A 289 23.15 1.40 -48.59
N TRP A 290 22.45 1.15 -47.48
CA TRP A 290 21.04 1.50 -47.34
C TRP A 290 20.82 3.02 -47.41
N ASN A 291 21.65 3.85 -46.76
CA ASN A 291 21.57 5.31 -46.83
C ASN A 291 21.73 5.84 -48.27
N GLN A 292 22.69 5.32 -49.03
CA GLN A 292 22.92 5.75 -50.41
C GLN A 292 21.83 5.30 -51.38
N THR A 293 21.22 4.14 -51.14
CA THR A 293 20.29 3.51 -52.10
C THR A 293 18.82 3.78 -51.79
N LYS A 294 18.48 3.99 -50.52
CA LYS A 294 17.10 4.02 -50.01
C LYS A 294 16.73 5.29 -49.27
N VAL A 295 17.68 6.11 -48.83
CA VAL A 295 17.39 7.38 -48.13
C VAL A 295 17.47 8.54 -49.13
N LYS A 296 16.42 9.37 -49.20
CA LYS A 296 16.34 10.49 -50.15
C LYS A 296 15.97 11.82 -49.47
N PRO A 297 16.84 12.85 -49.54
CA PRO A 297 18.24 12.78 -49.95
C PRO A 297 19.08 12.00 -48.93
N PRO A 298 20.19 11.34 -49.33
CA PRO A 298 21.05 10.59 -48.41
C PRO A 298 21.52 11.48 -47.25
N LEU A 299 21.64 10.90 -46.06
CA LEU A 299 22.28 11.57 -44.94
C LEU A 299 23.77 11.75 -45.20
N ASP A 300 24.33 12.83 -44.67
CA ASP A 300 25.77 13.04 -44.68
C ASP A 300 26.48 11.94 -43.87
N LEU A 301 27.69 11.56 -44.30
CA LEU A 301 28.41 10.45 -43.68
C LEU A 301 28.77 10.73 -42.21
N ASP A 302 29.03 11.99 -41.84
CA ASP A 302 29.32 12.33 -40.44
C ASP A 302 28.05 12.27 -39.58
N GLU A 303 26.89 12.65 -40.12
CA GLU A 303 25.59 12.53 -39.46
C GLU A 303 25.18 11.07 -39.27
N LEU A 304 25.39 10.24 -40.30
CA LEU A 304 25.14 8.80 -40.26
C LEU A 304 26.04 8.11 -39.23
N LYS A 305 27.32 8.49 -39.19
CA LYS A 305 28.30 7.94 -38.26
C LYS A 305 27.98 8.29 -36.81
N ARG A 306 27.59 9.54 -36.54
CA ARG A 306 27.13 9.96 -35.20
C ARG A 306 25.91 9.18 -34.74
N THR A 307 24.95 8.96 -35.64
CA THR A 307 23.74 8.17 -35.34
C THR A 307 24.12 6.72 -35.02
N PHE A 308 25.01 6.12 -35.79
CA PHE A 308 25.51 4.77 -35.55
C PHE A 308 26.28 4.63 -34.23
N GLU A 309 27.20 5.54 -33.92
CA GLU A 309 27.97 5.53 -32.67
C GLU A 309 27.07 5.76 -31.44
N SER A 310 26.04 6.61 -31.57
CA SER A 310 25.03 6.83 -30.52
C SER A 310 24.25 5.55 -30.21
N VAL A 311 23.72 4.88 -31.25
CA VAL A 311 22.96 3.62 -31.08
C VAL A 311 23.88 2.52 -30.54
N LYS A 312 25.12 2.42 -31.01
CA LYS A 312 26.12 1.48 -30.49
C LYS A 312 26.36 1.70 -28.98
N SER A 313 26.57 2.94 -28.54
CA SER A 313 26.77 3.24 -27.12
C SER A 313 25.54 2.92 -26.27
N LEU A 314 24.33 3.16 -26.80
CA LEU A 314 23.06 2.83 -26.14
C LEU A 314 22.89 1.32 -25.97
N GLU A 315 23.20 0.53 -27.01
CA GLU A 315 23.13 -0.94 -26.95
C GLU A 315 24.20 -1.55 -26.02
N GLU A 316 25.40 -0.98 -25.95
CA GLU A 316 26.45 -1.38 -25.01
C GLU A 316 26.04 -1.09 -23.55
N LYS A 317 25.43 0.08 -23.29
CA LYS A 317 24.90 0.45 -21.96
C LYS A 317 23.73 -0.45 -21.56
N ASN A 318 22.80 -0.72 -22.47
CA ASN A 318 21.66 -1.62 -22.23
C ASN A 318 22.09 -3.06 -22.00
N SER A 319 23.14 -3.54 -22.67
CA SER A 319 23.72 -4.86 -22.45
C SER A 319 24.37 -4.99 -21.06
N ASN A 320 25.00 -3.92 -20.56
CA ASN A 320 25.57 -3.89 -19.21
C ASN A 320 24.50 -3.74 -18.11
N ALA A 321 23.45 -2.94 -18.34
CA ALA A 321 22.30 -2.84 -17.44
C ALA A 321 21.52 -4.17 -17.33
N LYS A 322 21.31 -4.87 -18.47
CA LYS A 322 20.70 -6.22 -18.49
C LYS A 322 21.55 -7.29 -17.81
N LYS A 323 22.87 -7.12 -17.70
CA LYS A 323 23.75 -8.03 -16.92
C LYS A 323 23.59 -7.85 -15.41
N GLN A 324 23.17 -6.69 -14.92
CA GLN A 324 22.91 -6.45 -13.50
C GLN A 324 21.50 -6.87 -13.05
N ALA A 325 20.52 -6.96 -13.95
CA ALA A 325 19.14 -7.37 -13.66
C ALA A 325 18.81 -8.83 -14.05
N LYS A 326 19.82 -9.71 -14.09
CA LYS A 326 19.60 -11.17 -14.16
C LYS A 326 19.72 -11.70 -12.73
N VAL A 327 18.59 -12.08 -12.12
CA VAL A 327 18.61 -12.86 -10.88
C VAL A 327 19.36 -14.16 -11.19
N SER A 328 20.65 -14.20 -10.89
CA SER A 328 21.47 -15.40 -11.08
C SER A 328 21.09 -16.39 -10.00
N ILE A 329 20.88 -17.67 -10.37
CA ILE A 329 20.62 -18.74 -9.41
C ILE A 329 21.77 -18.82 -8.37
N GLU A 330 22.97 -18.38 -8.75
CA GLU A 330 24.14 -18.31 -7.88
C GLU A 330 23.97 -17.29 -6.74
N THR A 331 23.10 -16.29 -6.86
CA THR A 331 22.81 -15.35 -5.77
C THR A 331 22.00 -16.00 -4.64
N PHE A 332 21.28 -17.08 -4.93
CA PHE A 332 20.62 -17.92 -3.92
C PHE A 332 21.56 -18.93 -3.26
N LEU A 333 22.76 -19.13 -3.83
CA LEU A 333 23.77 -19.96 -3.18
C LEU A 333 24.39 -19.15 -2.03
N ASP A 334 24.39 -19.78 -0.87
CA ASP A 334 25.05 -19.25 0.31
C ASP A 334 26.57 -19.42 0.18
N SER A 335 27.32 -18.55 0.86
CA SER A 335 28.78 -18.67 0.95
C SER A 335 29.19 -18.65 2.40
N SER A 336 30.33 -19.26 2.72
CA SER A 336 30.83 -19.26 4.09
C SER A 336 31.02 -17.83 4.61
N GLU A 337 31.44 -16.90 3.76
CA GLU A 337 31.57 -15.49 4.11
C GLU A 337 30.22 -14.82 4.37
N LYS A 338 29.20 -15.07 3.53
CA LYS A 338 27.83 -14.54 3.71
C LYS A 338 27.20 -15.07 5.00
N ALA A 339 27.19 -16.39 5.19
CA ALA A 339 26.65 -17.02 6.39
C ALA A 339 27.33 -16.49 7.67
N THR A 340 28.66 -16.31 7.65
CA THR A 340 29.40 -15.79 8.80
C THR A 340 29.13 -14.31 9.04
N ALA A 341 29.02 -13.50 7.99
CA ALA A 341 28.68 -12.08 8.08
C ALA A 341 27.25 -11.85 8.59
N GLU A 342 26.31 -12.74 8.27
CA GLU A 342 24.90 -12.64 8.66
C GLU A 342 24.60 -13.24 10.05
N TYR A 343 25.41 -14.20 10.52
CA TYR A 343 25.15 -14.97 11.74
C TYR A 343 24.83 -14.11 12.96
N GLN A 344 25.59 -13.03 13.18
CA GLN A 344 25.34 -12.09 14.29
C GLN A 344 24.53 -10.87 13.89
N LYS A 345 24.61 -10.44 12.62
CA LYS A 345 23.98 -9.18 12.15
C LYS A 345 22.46 -9.26 12.18
N ASN A 346 21.90 -10.46 11.98
CA ASN A 346 20.45 -10.68 11.94
C ASN A 346 19.88 -11.25 13.25
N TYR A 347 20.71 -11.44 14.28
CA TYR A 347 20.22 -11.95 15.56
C TYR A 347 19.57 -10.83 16.38
N VAL A 348 18.23 -10.80 16.37
CA VAL A 348 17.44 -9.86 17.17
C VAL A 348 16.75 -10.63 18.29
N ARG A 349 17.13 -10.33 19.54
CA ARG A 349 16.41 -10.77 20.74
C ARG A 349 16.27 -9.59 21.69
N ILE A 350 15.03 -9.25 22.02
CA ILE A 350 14.67 -8.08 22.80
C ILE A 350 14.26 -8.53 24.21
N PRO A 351 15.07 -8.23 25.24
CA PRO A 351 14.69 -8.47 26.63
C PRO A 351 13.60 -7.49 27.08
N PHE A 352 12.76 -7.93 28.00
CA PHE A 352 11.63 -7.19 28.54
C PHE A 352 11.34 -7.49 30.02
N ALA A 353 12.13 -8.34 30.69
CA ALA A 353 11.89 -8.77 32.07
C ALA A 353 11.78 -7.59 33.04
N GLY A 354 12.69 -6.61 32.93
CA GLY A 354 12.96 -5.68 34.02
C GLY A 354 13.17 -6.45 35.33
N ASP A 355 12.69 -5.89 36.44
CA ASP A 355 12.73 -6.58 37.74
C ASP A 355 11.50 -7.47 38.00
N ASN A 356 10.44 -7.32 37.21
CA ASN A 356 9.11 -7.82 37.53
C ASN A 356 8.65 -9.02 36.68
N LEU A 357 9.25 -9.28 35.52
CA LEU A 357 8.80 -10.31 34.56
C LEU A 357 9.90 -11.34 34.19
N THR A 358 10.88 -11.54 35.08
CA THR A 358 12.01 -12.47 34.85
C THR A 358 11.58 -13.90 34.54
N LEU A 359 10.56 -14.44 35.21
CA LEU A 359 10.03 -15.77 34.94
C LEU A 359 9.46 -15.89 33.52
N LEU A 360 8.66 -14.89 33.11
CA LEU A 360 8.08 -14.84 31.77
C LEU A 360 9.16 -14.77 30.69
N GLU A 361 10.13 -13.87 30.84
CA GLU A 361 11.23 -13.75 29.87
C GLU A 361 12.05 -15.04 29.78
N SER A 362 12.34 -15.68 30.91
CA SER A 362 13.04 -16.98 30.94
C SER A 362 12.27 -18.05 30.17
N GLN A 363 10.94 -18.13 30.34
CA GLN A 363 10.11 -19.06 29.57
C GLN A 363 10.04 -18.69 28.08
N MET A 364 10.27 -17.43 27.73
CA MET A 364 10.39 -16.95 26.35
C MET A 364 11.83 -17.01 25.81
N ASN A 365 12.69 -17.82 26.45
CA ASN A 365 14.09 -18.03 26.04
C ASN A 365 14.92 -16.73 26.01
N GLY A 366 14.68 -15.82 26.95
CA GLY A 366 15.44 -14.57 27.10
C GLY A 366 14.87 -13.39 26.29
N GLY A 367 13.63 -13.45 25.81
CA GLY A 367 12.96 -12.29 25.23
C GLY A 367 12.25 -12.53 23.88
N PHE A 368 11.81 -11.44 23.25
CA PHE A 368 11.16 -11.48 21.95
C PHE A 368 12.18 -11.58 20.82
N VAL A 369 11.97 -12.50 19.87
CA VAL A 369 12.84 -12.70 18.71
C VAL A 369 12.33 -11.83 17.55
N GLY A 370 13.25 -11.19 16.82
CA GLY A 370 12.93 -10.47 15.59
C GLY A 370 12.35 -11.40 14.51
N GLY A 371 11.54 -10.87 13.60
CA GLY A 371 10.94 -11.70 12.55
C GLY A 371 9.77 -12.56 13.01
N ARG A 372 9.27 -12.35 14.24
CA ARG A 372 8.23 -13.18 14.86
C ARG A 372 7.02 -12.36 15.29
N PHE A 373 5.87 -13.01 15.17
CA PHE A 373 4.57 -12.49 15.57
C PHE A 373 4.07 -13.18 16.84
N TYR A 374 3.76 -12.40 17.87
CA TYR A 374 3.37 -12.83 19.21
C TYR A 374 1.95 -12.39 19.52
N ILE A 375 1.11 -13.31 19.99
CA ILE A 375 -0.29 -13.01 20.31
C ILE A 375 -0.57 -13.24 21.80
N PHE A 376 -1.11 -12.21 22.43
CA PHE A 376 -1.61 -12.25 23.80
C PHE A 376 -3.14 -12.18 23.78
N GLY A 377 -3.76 -13.29 24.15
CA GLY A 377 -5.18 -13.38 24.44
C GLY A 377 -5.45 -13.16 25.92
N GLY A 378 -6.73 -13.09 26.27
CA GLY A 378 -7.13 -13.08 27.67
C GLY A 378 -8.55 -12.59 27.84
N ILE A 379 -9.16 -13.02 28.94
CA ILE A 379 -10.51 -12.64 29.32
C ILE A 379 -10.62 -11.13 29.54
N PRO A 380 -11.81 -10.50 29.40
CA PRO A 380 -11.99 -9.08 29.71
C PRO A 380 -11.48 -8.75 31.12
N SER A 381 -10.91 -7.55 31.30
CA SER A 381 -10.40 -7.07 32.60
C SER A 381 -9.26 -7.88 33.23
N SER A 382 -8.63 -8.78 32.47
CA SER A 382 -7.49 -9.60 32.93
C SER A 382 -6.16 -8.87 33.05
N GLY A 383 -6.07 -7.61 32.60
CA GLY A 383 -4.83 -6.84 32.64
C GLY A 383 -3.91 -7.00 31.43
N LYS A 384 -4.42 -7.45 30.27
CA LYS A 384 -3.65 -7.56 29.01
C LYS A 384 -2.88 -6.28 28.67
N THR A 385 -3.58 -5.15 28.65
CA THR A 385 -3.01 -3.83 28.35
C THR A 385 -1.99 -3.42 29.41
N VAL A 386 -2.24 -3.73 30.70
CA VAL A 386 -1.30 -3.46 31.80
C VAL A 386 0.00 -4.26 31.62
N LEU A 387 -0.10 -5.56 31.27
CA LEU A 387 1.04 -6.41 30.98
C LEU A 387 1.84 -5.90 29.79
N LEU A 388 1.19 -5.63 28.65
CA LEU A 388 1.90 -5.13 27.47
C LEU A 388 2.49 -3.74 27.70
N ASN A 389 1.84 -2.89 28.51
CA ASN A 389 2.41 -1.62 28.92
C ASN A 389 3.68 -1.80 29.77
N ASN A 390 3.68 -2.76 30.70
CA ASN A 390 4.84 -3.08 31.53
C ASN A 390 6.01 -3.60 30.68
N ILE A 391 5.70 -4.49 29.72
CA ILE A 391 6.65 -5.01 28.73
C ILE A 391 7.23 -3.85 27.90
N ALA A 392 6.37 -2.99 27.34
CA ALA A 392 6.78 -1.83 26.55
C ALA A 392 7.75 -0.90 27.29
N ASP A 393 7.42 -0.59 28.55
CA ASP A 393 8.24 0.26 29.41
C ASP A 393 9.61 -0.38 29.67
N ASN A 394 9.64 -1.69 29.96
CA ASN A 394 10.89 -2.41 30.20
C ASN A 394 11.77 -2.48 28.93
N ILE A 395 11.16 -2.68 27.76
CA ILE A 395 11.86 -2.66 26.46
C ILE A 395 12.49 -1.28 26.21
N CYS A 396 11.76 -0.20 26.50
CA CYS A 396 12.29 1.16 26.39
C CYS A 396 13.45 1.41 27.38
N LEU A 397 13.37 0.89 28.60
CA LEU A 397 14.47 0.99 29.58
C LEU A 397 15.70 0.18 29.16
N ALA A 398 15.53 -0.91 28.42
CA ALA A 398 16.62 -1.61 27.73
C ALA A 398 17.14 -0.87 26.48
N GLY A 399 16.64 0.34 26.24
CA GLY A 399 17.02 1.24 25.16
C GLY A 399 16.29 1.00 23.84
N GLN A 400 15.46 -0.02 23.72
CA GLN A 400 14.83 -0.38 22.45
C GLN A 400 13.58 0.48 22.18
N PRO A 401 13.43 1.06 20.97
CA PRO A 401 12.24 1.83 20.66
C PRO A 401 11.00 0.94 20.61
N VAL A 402 9.85 1.47 21.01
CA VAL A 402 8.56 0.78 20.97
C VAL A 402 7.58 1.62 20.17
N LEU A 403 6.91 0.99 19.20
CA LEU A 403 5.79 1.57 18.47
C LEU A 403 4.50 0.90 18.95
N PHE A 404 3.73 1.62 19.77
CA PHE A 404 2.55 1.12 20.46
C PHE A 404 1.28 1.70 19.83
N PHE A 405 0.51 0.87 19.14
CA PHE A 405 -0.83 1.21 18.64
C PHE A 405 -1.88 0.93 19.72
N SER A 406 -2.48 1.98 20.26
CA SER A 406 -3.52 1.90 21.31
C SER A 406 -4.72 2.73 20.89
N TYR A 407 -5.74 2.07 20.33
CA TYR A 407 -6.91 2.75 19.77
C TYR A 407 -8.07 2.94 20.75
N ASP A 408 -8.10 2.18 21.84
CA ASP A 408 -9.15 2.27 22.87
C ASP A 408 -8.75 3.20 24.01
N ASP A 409 -7.68 2.88 24.75
CA ASP A 409 -7.17 3.67 25.89
C ASP A 409 -6.55 5.03 25.43
N GLY A 410 -5.96 5.06 24.23
CA GLY A 410 -5.32 6.25 23.68
C GLY A 410 -4.00 6.64 24.38
N ARG A 411 -3.37 7.73 23.91
CA ARG A 411 -1.99 8.08 24.33
C ARG A 411 -1.88 8.49 25.80
N SER A 412 -2.88 9.17 26.34
CA SER A 412 -2.83 9.72 27.71
C SER A 412 -2.97 8.64 28.76
N GLU A 413 -3.88 7.69 28.57
CA GLU A 413 -4.11 6.62 29.53
C GLU A 413 -2.91 5.66 29.61
N ILE A 414 -2.35 5.25 28.47
CA ILE A 414 -1.10 4.47 28.41
C ILE A 414 0.05 5.19 29.15
N ARG A 415 0.14 6.51 29.02
CA ARG A 415 1.13 7.33 29.74
C ARG A 415 0.89 7.34 31.25
N TYR A 416 -0.35 7.49 31.69
CA TYR A 416 -0.68 7.50 33.13
C TYR A 416 -0.46 6.13 33.78
N ARG A 417 -0.68 5.03 33.06
CA ARG A 417 -0.32 3.68 33.52
C ARG A 417 1.19 3.57 33.78
N THR A 418 2.02 4.11 32.88
CA THR A 418 3.47 4.21 33.10
C THR A 418 3.80 5.11 34.29
N PHE A 419 3.20 6.30 34.40
CA PHE A 419 3.46 7.22 35.52
C PHE A 419 3.08 6.60 36.87
N SER A 420 1.92 5.94 36.96
CA SER A 420 1.46 5.22 38.15
C SER A 420 2.48 4.15 38.58
N ARG A 421 2.97 3.34 37.64
CA ARG A 421 3.96 2.29 37.90
C ARG A 421 5.26 2.79 38.53
N PHE A 422 5.80 3.90 38.03
CA PHE A 422 7.11 4.44 38.46
C PHE A 422 7.00 5.42 39.64
N SER A 423 5.93 6.20 39.74
CA SER A 423 5.71 7.13 40.86
C SER A 423 5.10 6.47 42.09
N LYS A 424 4.54 5.26 41.94
CA LYS A 424 3.76 4.55 42.97
C LYS A 424 2.49 5.27 43.41
N TYR A 425 2.04 6.28 42.66
CA TYR A 425 0.70 6.84 42.85
C TYR A 425 -0.37 5.93 42.23
N PRO A 426 -1.52 5.74 42.90
CA PRO A 426 -2.67 5.04 42.32
C PRO A 426 -3.11 5.66 41.00
N ILE A 427 -3.54 4.82 40.04
CA ILE A 427 -4.00 5.29 38.73
C ILE A 427 -5.13 6.33 38.83
N ASP A 428 -6.01 6.17 39.83
CA ASP A 428 -7.18 7.02 40.03
C ASP A 428 -6.80 8.48 40.30
N VAL A 429 -5.63 8.72 40.90
CA VAL A 429 -5.11 10.09 41.13
C VAL A 429 -4.86 10.80 39.80
N PHE A 430 -4.43 10.07 38.76
CA PHE A 430 -4.25 10.61 37.41
C PHE A 430 -5.60 10.77 36.69
N ASN A 431 -6.48 9.77 36.79
CA ASN A 431 -7.79 9.78 36.14
C ASN A 431 -8.71 10.90 36.67
N THR A 432 -8.67 11.15 37.97
CA THR A 432 -9.44 12.20 38.66
C THR A 432 -8.74 13.57 38.65
N ARG A 433 -7.52 13.65 38.08
CA ARG A 433 -6.69 14.87 38.01
C ARG A 433 -6.40 15.49 39.39
N GLN A 434 -6.24 14.66 40.42
CA GLN A 434 -5.93 15.08 41.78
C GLN A 434 -4.42 15.20 42.05
N LEU A 435 -3.59 14.85 41.07
CA LEU A 435 -2.15 14.95 41.19
C LEU A 435 -1.68 16.41 41.30
N LYS A 436 -0.90 16.71 42.35
CA LYS A 436 -0.38 18.06 42.60
C LYS A 436 0.89 18.39 41.81
N ASP A 437 1.76 17.40 41.62
CA ASP A 437 3.06 17.59 40.96
C ASP A 437 3.29 16.54 39.88
N LEU A 438 2.89 16.87 38.64
CA LEU A 438 3.20 16.06 37.46
C LEU A 438 4.63 16.29 36.97
N HIS A 439 5.22 17.47 37.25
CA HIS A 439 6.54 17.81 36.75
C HIS A 439 7.61 16.97 37.42
N GLY A 440 7.55 16.81 38.74
CA GLY A 440 8.45 15.94 39.50
C GLY A 440 8.38 14.47 39.07
N ILE A 441 7.22 13.99 38.60
CA ILE A 441 7.12 12.65 38.01
C ILE A 441 7.90 12.58 36.69
N CYS A 442 7.78 13.59 35.83
CA CYS A 442 8.50 13.67 34.56
C CYS A 442 10.02 13.85 34.71
N GLU A 443 10.50 14.27 35.88
CA GLU A 443 11.93 14.35 36.21
C GLU A 443 12.56 12.97 36.48
N ASN A 444 11.76 11.93 36.69
CA ASN A 444 12.27 10.57 36.87
C ASN A 444 13.00 10.09 35.60
N GLN A 445 14.27 9.68 35.75
CA GLN A 445 15.12 9.24 34.64
C GLN A 445 14.50 8.10 33.81
N SER A 446 13.88 7.12 34.47
CA SER A 446 13.21 6.00 33.80
C SER A 446 12.05 6.49 32.92
N ILE A 447 11.26 7.43 33.43
CA ILE A 447 10.15 8.03 32.69
C ILE A 447 10.65 8.82 31.48
N GLN A 448 11.72 9.60 31.62
CA GLN A 448 12.31 10.35 30.51
C GLN A 448 12.80 9.42 29.40
N THR A 449 13.53 8.35 29.77
CA THR A 449 13.96 7.33 28.82
C THR A 449 12.77 6.72 28.09
N ILE A 450 11.73 6.29 28.82
CA ILE A 450 10.51 5.71 28.23
C ILE A 450 9.84 6.71 27.28
N MET A 451 9.66 7.97 27.69
CA MET A 451 9.01 9.00 26.85
C MET A 451 9.78 9.30 25.56
N SER A 452 11.10 9.11 25.55
CA SER A 452 11.94 9.32 24.36
C SER A 452 11.90 8.17 23.35
N LEU A 453 11.54 6.96 23.80
CA LEU A 453 11.60 5.72 23.02
C LEU A 453 10.24 5.09 22.72
N LYS A 454 9.19 5.45 23.47
CA LYS A 454 7.84 4.90 23.35
C LYS A 454 6.93 5.80 22.51
N TYR A 455 6.72 5.40 21.26
CA TYR A 455 5.82 6.06 20.32
C TYR A 455 4.41 5.47 20.45
N VAL A 456 3.47 6.23 21.01
CA VAL A 456 2.08 5.77 21.16
C VAL A 456 1.20 6.39 20.08
N VAL A 457 0.63 5.55 19.22
CA VAL A 457 -0.28 5.91 18.13
C VAL A 457 -1.71 5.66 18.59
N GLN A 458 -2.54 6.71 18.57
CA GLN A 458 -3.95 6.66 18.94
C GLN A 458 -4.90 6.85 17.74
N GLU A 459 -4.38 7.34 16.62
CA GLU A 459 -5.15 7.58 15.39
C GLU A 459 -5.03 6.37 14.47
N MET A 460 -6.14 5.99 13.82
CA MET A 460 -6.18 4.83 12.93
C MET A 460 -5.28 5.05 11.69
N ILE A 461 -4.12 4.39 11.67
CA ILE A 461 -3.20 4.37 10.53
C ILE A 461 -3.28 3.01 9.84
N PRO A 462 -3.59 2.93 8.54
CA PRO A 462 -3.58 1.68 7.78
C PRO A 462 -2.25 0.95 7.91
N VAL A 463 -2.29 -0.39 8.01
CA VAL A 463 -1.10 -1.23 8.24
C VAL A 463 -0.04 -1.04 7.15
N GLU A 464 -0.46 -0.74 5.92
CA GLU A 464 0.41 -0.49 4.77
C GLU A 464 1.39 0.68 5.00
N LYS A 465 0.96 1.71 5.75
CA LYS A 465 1.79 2.89 6.05
C LYS A 465 2.75 2.70 7.21
N TRP A 466 2.76 1.52 7.84
CA TRP A 466 3.61 1.30 9.02
C TRP A 466 5.09 1.20 8.64
N CYS A 467 5.41 0.80 7.41
CA CYS A 467 6.77 0.79 6.87
C CYS A 467 7.43 2.17 7.05
N ASP A 468 6.76 3.25 6.63
CA ASP A 468 7.28 4.62 6.75
C ASP A 468 7.56 5.02 8.20
N LEU A 469 6.69 4.61 9.13
CA LEU A 469 6.86 4.88 10.56
C LEU A 469 8.07 4.11 11.12
N ILE A 470 8.23 2.86 10.72
CA ILE A 470 9.37 2.02 11.12
C ILE A 470 10.66 2.63 10.59
N ASP A 471 10.73 3.02 9.31
CA ASP A 471 11.90 3.62 8.70
C ASP A 471 12.31 4.94 9.36
N GLN A 472 11.34 5.78 9.72
CA GLN A 472 11.60 6.99 10.48
C GLN A 472 12.21 6.70 11.86
N ILE A 473 11.73 5.66 12.55
CA ILE A 473 12.27 5.23 13.85
C ILE A 473 13.68 4.65 13.68
N VAL A 474 13.90 3.79 12.66
CA VAL A 474 15.21 3.21 12.34
C VAL A 474 16.21 4.31 12.02
N LYS A 475 15.83 5.29 11.20
CA LYS A 475 16.69 6.44 10.87
C LYS A 475 17.07 7.26 12.09
N LYS A 476 16.15 7.43 13.05
CA LYS A 476 16.37 8.22 14.25
C LYS A 476 17.20 7.49 15.32
N HIS A 477 16.98 6.19 15.50
CA HIS A 477 17.53 5.41 16.61
C HIS A 477 18.57 4.36 16.20
N GLY A 478 18.77 4.13 14.90
CA GLY A 478 19.66 3.11 14.33
C GLY A 478 19.16 1.68 14.45
N ARG A 479 17.93 1.46 14.91
CA ARG A 479 17.34 0.14 15.18
C ARG A 479 15.82 0.16 15.05
N GLY A 480 15.27 -0.97 14.62
CA GLY A 480 13.83 -1.15 14.46
C GLY A 480 13.06 -1.18 15.79
N PRO A 481 11.81 -0.70 15.82
CA PRO A 481 11.00 -0.76 17.02
C PRO A 481 10.44 -2.15 17.28
N VAL A 482 10.13 -2.44 18.54
CA VAL A 482 9.14 -3.47 18.87
C VAL A 482 7.75 -2.89 18.63
N ILE A 483 6.92 -3.59 17.86
CA ILE A 483 5.56 -3.17 17.58
C ILE A 483 4.61 -3.83 18.59
N ILE A 484 3.75 -3.02 19.22
CA ILE A 484 2.71 -3.48 20.15
C ILE A 484 1.35 -2.97 19.66
N ILE A 485 0.35 -3.84 19.66
CA ILE A 485 -0.97 -3.57 19.09
C ILE A 485 -2.06 -3.92 20.09
N ASP A 486 -2.85 -2.92 20.50
CA ASP A 486 -4.02 -3.07 21.36
C ASP A 486 -5.25 -2.46 20.65
N TYR A 487 -6.07 -3.24 19.93
CA TYR A 487 -6.03 -4.69 19.68
C TYR A 487 -6.28 -5.00 18.19
N LEU A 488 -6.04 -6.24 17.74
CA LEU A 488 -6.00 -6.62 16.31
C LEU A 488 -7.23 -6.19 15.50
N ARG A 489 -8.46 -6.33 16.04
CA ARG A 489 -9.69 -6.03 15.29
C ARG A 489 -9.85 -4.55 14.95
N LYS A 490 -9.21 -3.66 15.73
CA LYS A 490 -9.25 -2.21 15.50
C LYS A 490 -8.44 -1.80 14.28
N LEU A 491 -7.45 -2.60 13.89
CA LEU A 491 -6.63 -2.30 12.72
C LEU A 491 -7.47 -2.20 11.44
N ARG A 492 -6.97 -1.48 10.45
CA ARG A 492 -7.60 -1.30 9.13
C ARG A 492 -6.53 -1.40 8.06
N THR A 493 -6.96 -1.79 6.88
CA THR A 493 -6.20 -1.78 5.64
C THR A 493 -6.76 -0.69 4.74
N GLU A 494 -5.97 -0.16 3.81
CA GLU A 494 -6.44 0.89 2.88
C GLU A 494 -7.59 0.40 1.99
N LYS A 495 -7.52 -0.86 1.57
CA LYS A 495 -8.61 -1.56 0.88
C LYS A 495 -9.62 -2.03 1.92
N GLY A 496 -10.75 -1.33 2.03
CA GLY A 496 -11.87 -1.79 2.85
C GLY A 496 -12.44 -3.12 2.33
N SER A 497 -12.18 -4.22 3.04
CA SER A 497 -12.91 -5.48 2.85
C SER A 497 -14.28 -5.39 3.52
N GLY A 498 -15.33 -5.83 2.82
CA GLY A 498 -16.69 -5.92 3.37
C GLY A 498 -16.87 -7.06 4.40
N ASP A 499 -15.94 -8.02 4.42
CA ASP A 499 -15.92 -9.11 5.39
C ASP A 499 -14.84 -8.85 6.45
N GLU A 500 -15.26 -8.78 7.72
CA GLU A 500 -14.39 -8.56 8.88
C GLU A 500 -13.36 -9.68 9.06
N ARG A 501 -13.72 -10.94 8.75
CA ARG A 501 -12.83 -12.08 8.93
C ARG A 501 -11.68 -12.05 7.94
N LEU A 502 -11.99 -11.90 6.64
CA LEU A 502 -10.97 -11.79 5.59
C LEU A 502 -10.04 -10.59 5.82
N ARG A 503 -10.58 -9.49 6.34
CA ARG A 503 -9.80 -8.31 6.71
C ARG A 503 -8.79 -8.61 7.81
N VAL A 504 -9.20 -9.31 8.85
CA VAL A 504 -8.31 -9.67 9.96
C VAL A 504 -7.24 -10.66 9.50
N ASP A 505 -7.60 -11.61 8.65
CA ASP A 505 -6.65 -12.56 8.05
C ASP A 505 -5.57 -11.83 7.20
N ASP A 506 -5.99 -10.87 6.37
CA ASP A 506 -5.08 -10.00 5.59
C ASP A 506 -4.15 -9.19 6.51
N ILE A 507 -4.71 -8.58 7.57
CA ILE A 507 -3.94 -7.83 8.56
C ILE A 507 -2.87 -8.71 9.21
N ILE A 508 -3.22 -9.92 9.66
CA ILE A 508 -2.27 -10.85 10.29
C ILE A 508 -1.16 -11.22 9.31
N GLY A 509 -1.51 -11.48 8.04
CA GLY A 509 -0.54 -11.74 6.98
C GLY A 509 0.46 -10.59 6.81
N LYS A 510 -0.04 -9.35 6.71
CA LYS A 510 0.80 -8.14 6.59
C LYS A 510 1.67 -7.91 7.82
N LEU A 511 1.13 -8.09 9.03
CA LEU A 511 1.91 -7.96 10.27
C LEU A 511 3.06 -8.99 10.33
N ASN A 512 2.83 -10.22 9.87
CA ASN A 512 3.88 -11.24 9.82
C ASN A 512 4.94 -10.92 8.76
N GLN A 513 4.54 -10.32 7.63
CA GLN A 513 5.48 -9.82 6.62
C GLN A 513 6.33 -8.66 7.18
N ILE A 514 5.70 -7.68 7.84
CA ILE A 514 6.41 -6.56 8.49
C ILE A 514 7.42 -7.09 9.51
N ALA A 515 7.01 -8.04 10.37
CA ALA A 515 7.89 -8.64 11.35
C ALA A 515 9.16 -9.21 10.68
N LYS A 516 9.00 -10.00 9.60
CA LYS A 516 10.09 -10.66 8.88
C LYS A 516 10.97 -9.68 8.10
N ASN A 517 10.37 -8.75 7.35
CA ASN A 517 11.10 -7.83 6.47
C ASN A 517 12.01 -6.90 7.27
N TYR A 518 11.50 -6.37 8.39
CA TYR A 518 12.28 -5.49 9.27
C TYR A 518 13.05 -6.26 10.35
N ASN A 519 12.89 -7.58 10.43
CA ASN A 519 13.44 -8.43 11.49
C ASN A 519 13.14 -7.89 12.91
N ILE A 520 11.91 -7.43 13.14
CA ILE A 520 11.44 -6.87 14.41
C ILE A 520 10.38 -7.76 15.05
N PRO A 521 10.23 -7.75 16.39
CA PRO A 521 9.11 -8.41 17.04
C PRO A 521 7.81 -7.61 16.90
N VAL A 522 6.73 -8.30 16.55
CA VAL A 522 5.37 -7.74 16.50
C VAL A 522 4.51 -8.45 17.53
N ILE A 523 3.91 -7.71 18.45
CA ILE A 523 3.12 -8.20 19.57
C ILE A 523 1.71 -7.64 19.46
N ALA A 524 0.69 -8.48 19.56
CA ALA A 524 -0.69 -8.04 19.44
C ALA A 524 -1.63 -8.66 20.46
N ILE A 525 -2.63 -7.88 20.89
CA ILE A 525 -3.76 -8.35 21.68
C ILE A 525 -4.83 -8.87 20.75
N SER A 526 -5.34 -10.06 21.08
CA SER A 526 -6.52 -10.63 20.43
C SER A 526 -7.59 -10.94 21.47
N GLU A 527 -8.85 -10.72 21.10
CA GLU A 527 -9.97 -10.99 21.99
C GLU A 527 -10.33 -12.48 22.00
N LEU A 528 -10.90 -12.94 23.11
CA LEU A 528 -11.48 -14.29 23.20
C LEU A 528 -12.97 -14.27 22.81
N ALA A 529 -13.45 -15.38 22.25
CA ALA A 529 -14.87 -15.55 21.95
C ALA A 529 -15.70 -15.57 23.23
N ARG A 530 -16.93 -15.03 23.19
CA ARG A 530 -17.78 -14.85 24.38
C ARG A 530 -18.04 -16.15 25.13
N ASP A 531 -18.24 -17.24 24.40
CA ASP A 531 -18.49 -18.56 24.99
C ASP A 531 -17.24 -19.17 25.62
N SER A 532 -16.05 -18.70 25.26
CA SER A 532 -14.77 -19.27 25.72
C SER A 532 -14.29 -18.72 27.05
N TYR A 533 -14.97 -17.71 27.62
CA TYR A 533 -14.60 -17.14 28.92
C TYR A 533 -15.68 -17.26 30.00
N LYS A 534 -16.63 -18.19 29.84
CA LYS A 534 -17.56 -18.56 30.92
C LYS A 534 -16.83 -19.37 32.01
N SER A 535 -17.34 -19.32 33.23
CA SER A 535 -16.82 -20.11 34.36
C SER A 535 -16.77 -21.60 34.00
N GLY A 536 -15.69 -22.28 34.41
CA GLY A 536 -15.44 -23.69 34.12
C GLY A 536 -15.06 -24.00 32.66
N GLN A 537 -15.02 -23.00 31.77
CA GLN A 537 -14.66 -23.24 30.37
C GLN A 537 -13.17 -23.51 30.22
N ARG A 538 -12.88 -24.48 29.35
CA ARG A 538 -11.52 -24.82 28.97
C ARG A 538 -10.95 -23.76 28.03
N LEU A 539 -9.76 -23.27 28.35
CA LEU A 539 -8.98 -22.42 27.47
C LEU A 539 -8.19 -23.26 26.46
N SER A 540 -8.21 -22.83 25.21
CA SER A 540 -7.47 -23.45 24.12
C SER A 540 -7.14 -22.43 23.04
N MET A 541 -6.39 -22.82 22.00
CA MET A 541 -6.17 -21.96 20.83
C MET A 541 -7.47 -21.62 20.10
N ALA A 542 -8.50 -22.47 20.19
CA ALA A 542 -9.82 -22.20 19.63
C ALA A 542 -10.61 -21.11 20.39
N SER A 543 -10.14 -20.70 21.58
CA SER A 543 -10.78 -19.67 22.39
C SER A 543 -10.66 -18.25 21.80
N PHE A 544 -9.75 -18.03 20.84
CA PHE A 544 -9.58 -16.76 20.15
C PHE A 544 -10.75 -16.50 19.18
N LYS A 545 -11.22 -15.26 19.07
CA LYS A 545 -12.27 -14.92 18.08
C LYS A 545 -11.79 -15.11 16.64
N GLU A 546 -10.48 -14.98 16.41
CA GLU A 546 -9.82 -15.00 15.11
C GLU A 546 -9.09 -16.35 14.86
N SER A 547 -9.65 -17.45 15.36
CA SER A 547 -8.98 -18.73 15.61
C SER A 547 -8.33 -19.42 14.40
N GLY A 548 -8.68 -19.05 13.16
CA GLY A 548 -8.05 -19.63 11.95
C GLY A 548 -6.62 -19.15 11.73
N SER A 549 -6.45 -17.91 11.25
CA SER A 549 -5.14 -17.42 10.81
C SER A 549 -4.17 -17.17 11.95
N ILE A 550 -4.67 -16.81 13.14
CA ILE A 550 -3.84 -16.65 14.34
C ILE A 550 -3.11 -17.95 14.67
N GLU A 551 -3.81 -19.09 14.61
CA GLU A 551 -3.22 -20.37 14.97
C GLU A 551 -2.09 -20.75 14.03
N TYR A 552 -2.17 -20.47 12.73
CA TYR A 552 -1.11 -20.81 11.77
C TYR A 552 0.06 -19.80 11.80
N GLU A 553 -0.24 -18.51 11.76
CA GLU A 553 0.74 -17.45 11.56
C GLU A 553 1.52 -17.12 12.83
N ALA A 554 0.87 -17.11 14.00
CA ALA A 554 1.51 -16.76 15.26
C ALA A 554 2.72 -17.66 15.54
N SER A 555 3.83 -17.04 15.94
CA SER A 555 5.01 -17.76 16.41
C SER A 555 4.92 -18.14 17.88
N TRP A 556 4.16 -17.37 18.65
CA TRP A 556 3.92 -17.59 20.06
C TRP A 556 2.50 -17.13 20.39
N LEU A 557 1.80 -17.89 21.23
CA LEU A 557 0.41 -17.59 21.61
C LEU A 557 0.15 -17.97 23.06
N GLY A 558 -0.36 -17.02 23.83
CA GLY A 558 -0.73 -17.23 25.23
C GLY A 558 -2.01 -16.50 25.62
N ILE A 559 -2.71 -17.02 26.63
CA ILE A 559 -3.96 -16.46 27.15
C ILE A 559 -3.81 -16.11 28.63
N LEU A 560 -4.18 -14.88 29.01
CA LEU A 560 -4.30 -14.47 30.41
C LEU A 560 -5.67 -14.87 30.99
N GLY A 561 -5.67 -15.61 32.08
CA GLY A 561 -6.87 -15.94 32.86
C GLY A 561 -6.53 -16.51 34.23
N ALA A 562 -7.47 -16.46 35.17
CA ALA A 562 -7.34 -17.18 36.44
C ALA A 562 -7.84 -18.60 36.22
N VAL A 563 -6.92 -19.56 36.18
CA VAL A 563 -7.24 -20.93 35.80
C VAL A 563 -6.95 -21.94 36.92
N GLU A 564 -7.63 -23.07 36.83
CA GLU A 564 -7.27 -24.32 37.48
C GLU A 564 -6.73 -25.28 36.42
N GLU A 565 -5.78 -26.11 36.83
CA GLU A 565 -5.15 -27.12 35.99
C GLU A 565 -5.69 -28.49 36.40
N ASP A 566 -6.34 -29.17 35.45
CA ASP A 566 -7.00 -30.46 35.63
C ASP A 566 -6.63 -31.36 34.44
N ASP A 567 -5.90 -32.45 34.71
CA ASP A 567 -5.41 -33.42 33.71
C ASP A 567 -4.68 -32.79 32.50
N GLY A 568 -3.87 -31.75 32.76
CA GLY A 568 -3.13 -31.01 31.72
C GLY A 568 -3.99 -30.04 30.90
N GLU A 569 -5.25 -29.86 31.28
CA GLU A 569 -6.15 -28.86 30.72
C GLU A 569 -6.28 -27.66 31.65
N TYR A 570 -6.43 -26.46 31.07
CA TYR A 570 -6.61 -25.23 31.83
C TYR A 570 -8.06 -24.78 31.73
N LYS A 571 -8.77 -24.77 32.86
CA LYS A 571 -10.16 -24.31 32.96
C LYS A 571 -10.22 -23.01 33.74
N LEU A 572 -11.09 -22.08 33.33
CA LEU A 572 -11.31 -20.85 34.10
C LEU A 572 -11.98 -21.16 35.43
N LYS A 573 -11.41 -20.66 36.53
CA LYS A 573 -11.97 -20.82 37.88
C LYS A 573 -13.36 -20.20 37.96
N GLU A 574 -14.26 -20.79 38.74
CA GLU A 574 -15.63 -20.29 38.93
C GLU A 574 -15.70 -18.80 39.31
N ASN A 575 -14.81 -18.37 40.20
CA ASN A 575 -14.69 -17.01 40.76
C ASN A 575 -13.49 -16.23 40.18
N TRP A 576 -13.14 -16.46 38.91
CA TRP A 576 -11.98 -15.85 38.26
C TRP A 576 -11.99 -14.33 38.32
N ASP A 577 -13.16 -13.70 38.26
CA ASP A 577 -13.38 -12.25 38.31
C ASP A 577 -12.94 -11.68 39.66
N THR A 578 -13.42 -12.30 40.74
CA THR A 578 -13.13 -11.93 42.12
C THR A 578 -11.65 -12.13 42.44
N ILE A 579 -11.06 -13.25 41.99
CA ILE A 579 -9.63 -13.53 42.19
C ILE A 579 -8.75 -12.45 41.54
N ILE A 580 -9.07 -12.07 40.30
CA ILE A 580 -8.30 -11.05 39.57
C ILE A 580 -8.52 -9.66 40.17
N GLU A 581 -9.73 -9.34 40.63
CA GLU A 581 -10.06 -8.03 41.18
C GLU A 581 -9.50 -7.82 42.59
N HIS A 582 -9.61 -8.81 43.48
CA HIS A 582 -9.15 -8.69 44.87
C HIS A 582 -7.70 -9.11 45.08
N ASP A 583 -7.29 -10.27 44.55
CA ASP A 583 -5.95 -10.80 44.83
C ASP A 583 -4.93 -10.37 43.77
N GLY A 584 -5.41 -9.95 42.59
CA GLY A 584 -4.58 -9.68 41.41
C GLY A 584 -3.98 -10.94 40.79
N ASN A 585 -4.34 -12.13 41.28
CA ASN A 585 -3.73 -13.39 40.84
C ASN A 585 -4.21 -13.75 39.43
N ILE A 586 -3.28 -13.96 38.51
CA ILE A 586 -3.60 -14.39 37.15
C ILE A 586 -2.53 -15.30 36.59
N ASP A 587 -2.88 -16.14 35.63
CA ASP A 587 -1.94 -17.02 34.94
C ASP A 587 -1.90 -16.68 33.45
N LEU A 588 -0.70 -16.69 32.87
CA LEU A 588 -0.50 -16.61 31.43
C LEU A 588 -0.23 -18.03 30.92
N ILE A 589 -1.17 -18.58 30.16
CA ILE A 589 -1.11 -19.93 29.63
C ILE A 589 -0.63 -19.89 28.20
N VAL A 590 0.59 -20.40 27.95
CA VAL A 590 1.23 -20.44 26.65
C VAL A 590 0.86 -21.75 25.93
N PHE A 591 0.02 -21.66 24.91
CA PHE A 591 -0.42 -22.81 24.13
C PHE A 591 0.50 -23.13 22.95
N LYS A 592 1.21 -22.13 22.43
CA LYS A 592 2.10 -22.29 21.29
C LYS A 592 3.39 -21.50 21.49
N ALA A 593 4.51 -22.15 21.25
CA ALA A 593 5.82 -21.52 21.12
C ALA A 593 6.62 -22.22 20.00
N LYS A 594 6.84 -21.54 18.87
CA LYS A 594 7.73 -22.05 17.80
C LYS A 594 9.17 -22.08 18.29
N ARG A 595 10.02 -22.91 17.67
CA ARG A 595 11.44 -23.06 18.01
C ARG A 595 12.12 -21.68 18.17
N GLY A 596 12.80 -21.49 19.30
CA GLY A 596 13.52 -20.26 19.64
C GLY A 596 12.68 -19.19 20.35
N THR A 597 11.36 -19.34 20.44
CA THR A 597 10.46 -18.35 21.10
C THR A 597 10.08 -18.70 22.54
N GLY A 598 10.55 -19.84 23.05
CA GLY A 598 10.26 -20.29 24.42
C GLY A 598 9.64 -21.68 24.50
N SER A 599 8.99 -21.95 25.62
CA SER A 599 8.23 -23.19 25.90
C SER A 599 6.75 -22.90 26.13
N THR A 600 5.91 -23.91 25.90
CA THR A 600 4.50 -23.91 26.31
C THR A 600 4.38 -24.18 27.82
N GLY A 601 3.29 -23.74 28.44
CA GLY A 601 3.02 -23.98 29.85
C GLY A 601 2.38 -22.79 30.55
N LYS A 602 2.30 -22.87 31.88
CA LYS A 602 1.73 -21.85 32.76
C LYS A 602 2.82 -20.92 33.29
N VAL A 603 2.57 -19.61 33.22
CA VAL A 603 3.35 -18.58 33.90
C VAL A 603 2.48 -17.91 34.96
N PRO A 604 2.73 -18.12 36.26
CA PRO A 604 1.99 -17.46 37.33
C PRO A 604 2.40 -15.99 37.44
N LEU A 605 1.42 -15.11 37.35
CA LEU A 605 1.58 -13.65 37.40
C LEU A 605 0.65 -13.03 38.46
N LYS A 606 0.95 -11.79 38.81
CA LYS A 606 0.13 -10.96 39.67
C LYS A 606 -0.01 -9.58 39.04
N VAL A 607 -1.24 -9.11 38.87
CA VAL A 607 -1.58 -7.81 38.32
C VAL A 607 -2.07 -6.90 39.44
N ASP A 608 -1.33 -5.84 39.69
CA ASP A 608 -1.77 -4.73 40.52
C ASP A 608 -2.47 -3.69 39.62
N LYS A 609 -3.80 -3.65 39.71
CA LYS A 609 -4.63 -2.70 38.95
C LYS A 609 -4.61 -1.28 39.51
N ILE A 610 -4.15 -1.09 40.75
CA ILE A 610 -4.05 0.22 41.39
C ILE A 610 -2.76 0.91 40.93
N LEU A 611 -1.65 0.18 40.94
CA LEU A 611 -0.32 0.67 40.57
C LEU A 611 0.08 0.32 39.13
N MET A 612 -0.83 -0.27 38.36
CA MET A 612 -0.64 -0.64 36.95
C MET A 612 0.64 -1.46 36.71
N THR A 613 0.93 -2.39 37.61
CA THR A 613 2.15 -3.20 37.60
C THR A 613 1.81 -4.67 37.47
N VAL A 614 2.58 -5.42 36.68
CA VAL A 614 2.49 -6.89 36.64
C VAL A 614 3.78 -7.49 37.17
N THR A 615 3.71 -8.45 38.10
CA THR A 615 4.88 -9.13 38.66
C THR A 615 4.74 -10.65 38.51
N ASN A 616 5.86 -11.37 38.59
CA ASN A 616 5.82 -12.82 38.80
C ASN A 616 5.10 -13.14 40.12
N ARG A 617 4.30 -14.21 40.13
CA ARG A 617 3.69 -14.73 41.36
C ARG A 617 4.50 -15.95 41.80
N GLU A 618 5.04 -15.91 43.01
CA GLU A 618 5.70 -17.07 43.61
C GLU A 618 4.64 -18.05 44.13
N ASP A 619 4.31 -19.05 43.32
CA ASP A 619 3.47 -20.16 43.79
C ASP A 619 4.32 -21.04 44.72
N ARG A 620 3.94 -21.12 45.99
CA ARG A 620 4.67 -21.84 47.05
C ARG A 620 4.88 -23.35 46.79
N ASN A 621 4.37 -23.91 45.67
CA ASN A 621 4.32 -25.35 45.42
C ASN A 621 5.07 -25.88 44.18
N GLU A 622 5.73 -25.05 43.35
CA GLU A 622 6.48 -25.57 42.20
C GLU A 622 7.99 -25.31 42.33
N LYS A 623 8.71 -26.26 42.91
CA LYS A 623 10.16 -26.37 42.72
C LYS A 623 10.41 -26.70 41.25
N ILE A 624 10.77 -25.70 40.45
CA ILE A 624 11.26 -25.90 39.08
C ILE A 624 12.51 -26.80 39.15
N PRO A 625 12.55 -27.94 38.45
CA PRO A 625 13.77 -28.73 38.36
C PRO A 625 14.79 -27.92 37.55
N LEU A 626 15.88 -27.48 38.19
CA LEU A 626 17.09 -27.08 37.49
C LEU A 626 17.49 -28.26 36.59
N GLN A 627 17.32 -28.12 35.27
CA GLN A 627 17.87 -29.06 34.32
C GLN A 627 19.39 -29.05 34.47
N SER A 628 19.92 -30.06 35.18
CA SER A 628 21.34 -30.37 35.20
C SER A 628 21.79 -30.59 33.77
N SER A 629 22.78 -29.81 33.32
CA SER A 629 23.49 -30.00 32.07
C SER A 629 23.97 -31.45 31.96
N LYS A 630 23.31 -32.27 31.13
CA LYS A 630 23.89 -33.52 30.68
C LYS A 630 25.04 -33.17 29.75
N LYS A 631 26.27 -33.38 30.21
CA LYS A 631 27.45 -33.43 29.35
C LYS A 631 27.17 -34.42 28.21
N SER A 632 27.36 -33.95 26.99
CA SER A 632 27.38 -34.75 25.78
C SER A 632 28.34 -35.93 25.93
N ARG A 633 27.88 -37.13 25.59
CA ARG A 633 28.71 -38.33 25.42
C ARG A 633 28.75 -38.64 23.93
N PHE A 634 29.57 -37.86 23.24
CA PHE A 634 30.33 -38.30 22.06
C PHE A 634 31.81 -38.13 22.44
N GLU A 635 32.21 -38.97 23.39
CA GLU A 635 33.36 -39.88 23.27
C GLU A 635 32.79 -41.30 23.11
#